data_AF-A0A7Y5PLA6-F1
#
_entry.id   AF-A0A7Y5PLA6-F1
#
_cell.length_a   1.000
_cell.length_b   1.000
_cell.length_c   1.000
_cell.angle_alpha   90.00
_cell.angle_beta   90.00
_cell.angle_gamma   90.00
#
_symmetry.space_group_name_H-M   'P 1'
#
loop_
_entity.id
_entity.type
_entity.pdbx_description
1 polymer ?
#
loop_
_entity_poly.entity_id
_entity_poly.type
_entity_poly.pdbx_seq_one_letter_code
_entity_poly.pdbx_strand_id
1 'polypeptide(L)'
;MSLAVVKSRALLGLQAPAVQVEVHLANGLPAFTLVGLADTEVKEARERVRAALAHAGYAFPHNKRITVNLAPADLPKDSGRYDLPIALGILAADGQLDAQRLAAAEFAGELSLAG
;
A
#
# COMPACT_ATOMS: atom_id res chain seq x y z
N MET A 1 -14.43 -0.92 6.53
CA MET A 1 -14.30 -2.28 5.96
C MET A 1 -12.85 -2.67 6.18
N SER A 2 -12.51 -3.80 6.79
CA SER A 2 -11.10 -4.10 7.17
C SER A 2 -10.19 -4.43 6.00
N LEU A 3 -10.73 -4.52 4.78
CA LEU A 3 -10.01 -4.78 3.53
C LEU A 3 -10.27 -3.63 2.55
N ALA A 4 -9.21 -3.15 1.91
CA ALA A 4 -9.28 -2.25 0.77
C ALA A 4 -8.45 -2.79 -0.39
N VAL A 5 -8.90 -2.53 -1.61
CA VAL A 5 -8.18 -2.91 -2.84
C VAL A 5 -7.97 -1.65 -3.67
N VAL A 6 -6.71 -1.35 -3.98
CA VAL A 6 -6.30 -0.20 -4.79
C VAL A 6 -5.70 -0.70 -6.10
N LYS A 7 -6.18 -0.16 -7.23
CA LYS A 7 -5.68 -0.53 -8.55
C LYS A 7 -4.35 0.17 -8.82
N SER A 8 -3.39 -0.55 -9.37
CA SER A 8 -2.06 -0.08 -9.73
C SER A 8 -1.57 -0.80 -11.00
N ARG A 9 -0.33 -0.53 -11.38
CA ARG A 9 0.33 -1.11 -12.56
C ARG A 9 1.76 -1.49 -12.23
N ALA A 10 2.18 -2.68 -12.66
CA ALA A 10 3.61 -3.00 -12.68
C ALA A 10 4.28 -2.33 -13.89
N LEU A 11 5.62 -2.31 -13.90
CA LEU A 11 6.40 -1.92 -15.06
C LEU A 11 7.15 -3.13 -15.59
N LEU A 12 6.81 -3.57 -16.81
CA LEU A 12 7.46 -4.69 -17.48
C LEU A 12 7.90 -4.26 -18.88
N GLY A 13 9.09 -3.67 -18.97
CA GLY A 13 9.57 -3.05 -20.21
C GLY A 13 8.65 -1.91 -20.65
N LEU A 14 8.00 -2.08 -21.81
CA LEU A 14 7.03 -1.12 -22.35
C LEU A 14 5.57 -1.44 -21.95
N GLN A 15 5.35 -2.48 -21.15
CA GLN A 15 4.04 -2.91 -20.70
C GLN A 15 3.74 -2.43 -19.28
N ALA A 16 2.46 -2.17 -19.02
CA ALA A 16 1.91 -1.83 -17.73
C ALA A 16 0.82 -2.84 -17.31
N PRO A 17 1.20 -4.07 -16.92
CA PRO A 17 0.22 -5.07 -16.48
C PRO A 17 -0.48 -4.62 -15.19
N ALA A 18 -1.75 -5.00 -15.05
CA ALA A 18 -2.57 -4.64 -13.90
C ALA A 18 -2.04 -5.27 -12.61
N VAL A 19 -2.00 -4.48 -11.54
CA VAL A 19 -1.67 -4.93 -10.18
C VAL A 19 -2.75 -4.46 -9.23
N GLN A 20 -3.15 -5.32 -8.30
CA GLN A 20 -4.01 -4.97 -7.17
C GLN A 20 -3.17 -4.91 -5.91
N VAL A 21 -3.27 -3.79 -5.21
CA VAL A 21 -2.70 -3.59 -3.87
C VAL A 21 -3.81 -3.83 -2.87
N GLU A 22 -3.78 -4.98 -2.22
CA GLU A 22 -4.77 -5.40 -1.24
C GLU A 22 -4.22 -5.09 0.16
N VAL A 23 -4.92 -4.26 0.91
CA VAL A 23 -4.54 -3.89 2.28
C VAL A 23 -5.59 -4.38 3.25
N HIS A 24 -5.17 -5.21 4.20
CA HIS A 24 -6.02 -5.75 5.25
C HIS A 24 -5.55 -5.31 6.62
N LEU A 25 -6.48 -4.80 7.44
CA LEU A 25 -6.28 -4.40 8.83
C LEU A 25 -6.96 -5.38 9.77
N ALA A 26 -6.17 -6.14 10.53
CA ALA A 26 -6.67 -7.04 11.55
C ALA A 26 -6.39 -6.50 12.96
N ASN A 27 -7.21 -6.92 13.92
CA ASN A 27 -6.89 -6.76 15.35
C ASN A 27 -5.81 -7.78 15.75
N GLY A 28 -4.96 -7.42 16.71
CA GLY A 28 -3.89 -8.28 17.23
C GLY A 28 -2.63 -7.50 17.54
N LEU A 29 -1.52 -8.20 17.76
CA LEU A 29 -0.22 -7.56 17.95
C LEU A 29 0.14 -6.74 16.70
N PRO A 30 0.55 -5.46 16.84
CA PRO A 30 0.92 -4.64 15.72
C PRO A 30 2.04 -5.26 14.90
N ALA A 31 1.81 -5.38 13.60
CA ALA A 31 2.79 -5.85 12.63
C ALA A 31 2.48 -5.27 11.26
N PHE A 32 3.50 -5.18 10.41
CA PHE A 32 3.36 -4.79 9.02
C PHE A 32 4.00 -5.88 8.17
N THR A 33 3.23 -6.47 7.27
CA THR A 33 3.68 -7.53 6.37
C THR A 33 3.36 -7.14 4.95
N LEU A 34 4.33 -7.26 4.06
CA LEU A 34 4.19 -7.04 2.63
C LEU A 34 4.63 -8.32 1.92
N VAL A 35 3.69 -8.98 1.23
CA VAL A 35 3.90 -10.33 0.67
C VAL A 35 4.70 -10.24 -0.64
N GLY A 36 5.71 -11.10 -0.77
CA GLY A 36 6.46 -11.28 -2.02
C GLY A 36 7.61 -10.30 -2.26
N LEU A 37 8.03 -9.56 -1.23
CA LEU A 37 9.17 -8.63 -1.28
C LEU A 37 10.21 -8.97 -0.21
N ALA A 38 11.43 -8.45 -0.38
CA ALA A 38 12.52 -8.69 0.56
C ALA A 38 12.32 -7.89 1.87
N ASP A 39 12.75 -8.44 3.01
CA ASP A 39 12.55 -7.82 4.33
C ASP A 39 13.02 -6.36 4.42
N THR A 40 14.11 -6.00 3.73
CA THR A 40 14.61 -4.63 3.68
C THR A 40 13.63 -3.71 2.97
N GLU A 41 13.14 -4.09 1.79
CA GLU A 41 12.16 -3.32 1.03
C GLU A 41 10.86 -3.13 1.81
N VAL A 42 10.42 -4.17 2.53
CA VAL A 42 9.25 -4.09 3.41
C VAL A 42 9.44 -3.04 4.51
N LYS A 43 10.60 -3.02 5.17
CA LYS A 43 10.91 -2.05 6.23
C LYS A 43 10.96 -0.62 5.70
N GLU A 44 11.59 -0.42 4.55
CA GLU A 44 11.71 0.91 3.95
C GLU A 44 10.36 1.44 3.46
N ALA A 45 9.57 0.62 2.75
CA ALA A 45 8.23 1.00 2.28
C ALA A 45 7.32 1.36 3.46
N ARG A 46 7.36 0.58 4.55
CA ARG A 46 6.61 0.89 5.78
C ARG A 46 6.98 2.27 6.32
N GLU A 47 8.27 2.58 6.43
CA GLU A 47 8.72 3.86 6.98
C GLU A 47 8.34 5.03 6.08
N ARG A 48 8.49 4.90 4.75
CA ARG A 48 8.08 5.92 3.78
C ARG A 48 6.58 6.18 3.83
N VAL A 49 5.76 5.13 3.75
CA VAL A 49 4.29 5.24 3.85
C VAL A 49 3.86 5.87 5.17
N ARG A 50 4.44 5.42 6.29
CA ARG A 50 4.12 5.96 7.62
C ARG A 50 4.46 7.45 7.73
N ALA A 51 5.64 7.84 7.27
CA ALA A 51 6.11 9.23 7.32
C ALA A 51 5.28 10.14 6.39
N ALA A 52 5.04 9.70 5.16
CA ALA A 52 4.22 10.43 4.19
C ALA A 52 2.78 10.66 4.69
N LEU A 53 2.15 9.64 5.25
CA LEU A 53 0.80 9.77 5.83
C LEU A 53 0.78 10.76 6.99
N ALA A 54 1.76 10.68 7.90
CA ALA A 54 1.87 11.62 9.00
C ALA A 54 2.09 13.07 8.52
N HIS A 55 2.95 13.27 7.51
CA HIS A 55 3.19 14.60 6.92
C HIS A 55 1.94 15.17 6.26
N ALA A 56 1.15 14.31 5.59
CA ALA A 56 -0.12 14.68 4.97
C ALA A 56 -1.28 14.86 5.97
N GLY A 57 -1.04 14.68 7.28
CA GLY A 57 -2.03 14.87 8.34
C GLY A 57 -2.99 13.68 8.55
N TYR A 58 -2.68 12.52 7.99
CA TYR A 58 -3.45 11.29 8.19
C TYR A 58 -2.91 10.43 9.34
N ALA A 59 -3.79 9.69 9.99
CA ALA A 59 -3.40 8.78 11.06
C ALA A 59 -2.93 7.43 10.50
N PHE A 60 -1.78 6.94 10.97
CA PHE A 60 -1.34 5.58 10.69
C PHE A 60 -1.90 4.61 11.77
N PRO A 61 -2.52 3.48 11.41
CA PRO A 61 -3.16 2.58 12.38
C PRO A 61 -2.13 1.70 13.14
N HIS A 62 -1.38 2.32 14.06
CA HIS A 62 -0.30 1.70 14.83
C HIS A 62 -0.72 0.51 15.71
N ASN A 63 -2.02 0.37 16.02
CA ASN A 63 -2.56 -0.70 16.85
C ASN A 63 -3.12 -1.89 16.04
N LYS A 64 -2.92 -1.91 14.72
CA LYS A 64 -3.42 -2.97 13.83
C LYS A 64 -2.29 -3.84 13.30
N ARG A 65 -2.64 -5.07 12.95
CA ARG A 65 -1.83 -5.92 12.07
C ARG A 65 -2.20 -5.58 10.64
N ILE A 66 -1.25 -5.03 9.90
CA ILE A 66 -1.39 -4.58 8.52
C ILE A 66 -0.76 -5.65 7.63
N THR A 67 -1.56 -6.21 6.73
CA THR A 67 -1.07 -7.11 5.67
C THR A 67 -1.33 -6.45 4.33
N VAL A 68 -0.29 -6.36 3.53
CA VAL A 68 -0.33 -5.84 2.17
C VAL A 68 0.03 -6.99 1.22
N ASN A 69 -0.81 -7.23 0.24
CA ASN A 69 -0.58 -8.19 -0.83
C ASN A 69 -0.57 -7.48 -2.19
N LEU A 70 0.36 -7.88 -3.05
CA LEU A 70 0.49 -7.36 -4.40
C LEU A 70 0.14 -8.47 -5.40
N ALA A 71 -1.04 -8.40 -6.01
CA ALA A 71 -1.53 -9.41 -6.95
C ALA A 71 -1.46 -8.88 -8.40
N PRO A 72 -1.11 -9.72 -9.39
CA PRO A 72 -0.75 -11.13 -9.28
C PRO A 72 0.72 -11.34 -8.86
N ALA A 73 1.02 -12.45 -8.17
CA ALA A 73 2.30 -12.68 -7.49
C ALA A 73 3.51 -12.91 -8.43
N ASP A 74 3.27 -13.29 -9.68
CA ASP A 74 4.25 -13.64 -10.72
C ASP A 74 4.92 -12.44 -11.41
N LEU A 75 4.34 -11.25 -11.32
CA LEU A 75 4.95 -10.05 -11.91
C LEU A 75 6.18 -9.57 -11.11
N PRO A 76 7.23 -9.04 -11.75
CA PRO A 76 8.29 -8.34 -11.03
C PRO A 76 7.71 -7.07 -10.39
N LYS A 77 7.97 -6.88 -9.09
CA LYS A 77 7.42 -5.79 -8.30
C LYS A 77 8.58 -5.09 -7.61
N ASP A 78 8.81 -3.83 -7.98
CA ASP A 78 9.68 -2.95 -7.22
C ASP A 78 8.85 -2.20 -6.18
N SER A 79 9.32 -2.17 -4.93
CA SER A 79 8.57 -1.67 -3.79
C SER A 79 8.16 -0.19 -3.93
N GLY A 80 9.05 0.67 -4.45
CA GLY A 80 8.85 2.12 -4.43
C GLY A 80 7.58 2.56 -5.19
N ARG A 81 7.29 1.95 -6.33
CA ARG A 81 6.09 2.28 -7.15
C ARG A 81 4.77 2.08 -6.38
N TYR A 82 4.77 1.20 -5.39
CA TYR A 82 3.58 0.81 -4.67
C TYR A 82 3.38 1.57 -3.36
N ASP A 83 4.27 2.47 -2.96
CA ASP A 83 4.13 3.22 -1.70
C ASP A 83 2.81 4.02 -1.66
N LEU A 84 2.50 4.78 -2.72
CA LEU A 84 1.25 5.54 -2.81
C LEU A 84 0.00 4.66 -2.74
N PRO A 85 -0.19 3.63 -3.60
CA PRO A 85 -1.37 2.78 -3.49
C PRO A 85 -1.44 2.00 -2.16
N ILE A 86 -0.30 1.69 -1.51
CA ILE A 86 -0.29 1.11 -0.16
C ILE A 86 -0.83 2.12 0.85
N ALA A 87 -0.34 3.37 0.84
CA ALA A 87 -0.82 4.43 1.72
C ALA A 87 -2.34 4.64 1.59
N LEU A 88 -2.84 4.76 0.35
CA LEU A 88 -4.27 4.90 0.07
C LEU A 88 -5.08 3.69 0.54
N GLY A 89 -4.55 2.48 0.36
CA GLY A 89 -5.18 1.25 0.82
C GLY A 89 -5.28 1.17 2.35
N ILE A 90 -4.25 1.61 3.07
CA ILE A 90 -4.28 1.69 4.54
C ILE A 90 -5.38 2.66 4.98
N LEU A 91 -5.44 3.86 4.41
CA LEU A 91 -6.44 4.86 4.78
C LEU A 91 -7.87 4.38 4.46
N ALA A 92 -8.07 3.74 3.32
CA ALA A 92 -9.38 3.21 2.95
C ALA A 92 -9.81 2.03 3.85
N ALA A 93 -8.89 1.12 4.18
CA ALA A 93 -9.18 0.02 5.09
C ALA A 93 -9.43 0.50 6.53
N ASP A 94 -8.82 1.60 6.94
CA ASP A 94 -9.05 2.26 8.22
C ASP A 94 -10.32 3.14 8.23
N GLY A 95 -10.93 3.35 7.06
CA GLY A 95 -12.15 4.16 6.89
C GLY A 95 -11.92 5.67 6.82
N GLN A 96 -10.66 6.11 6.71
CA GLN A 96 -10.30 7.52 6.52
C GLN A 96 -10.56 8.00 5.07
N LEU A 97 -10.57 7.09 4.10
CA LEU A 97 -10.90 7.36 2.70
C LEU A 97 -12.05 6.48 2.20
N ASP A 98 -12.84 7.03 1.27
CA ASP A 98 -13.89 6.30 0.56
C ASP A 98 -13.28 5.38 -0.52
N ALA A 99 -13.35 4.08 -0.26
CA ALA A 99 -12.83 3.05 -1.18
C ALA A 99 -13.51 3.07 -2.56
N GLN A 100 -14.76 3.54 -2.67
CA GLN A 100 -15.45 3.60 -3.96
C GLN A 100 -14.82 4.65 -4.88
N ARG A 101 -14.33 5.76 -4.33
CA ARG A 101 -13.61 6.79 -5.11
C ARG A 101 -12.29 6.27 -5.63
N LEU A 102 -11.59 5.46 -4.83
CA LEU A 102 -10.34 4.83 -5.26
C LEU A 102 -10.55 3.83 -6.40
N ALA A 103 -11.68 3.12 -6.42
CA ALA A 103 -11.97 2.13 -7.48
C ALA A 103 -12.11 2.74 -8.88
N ALA A 104 -12.34 4.05 -8.98
CA ALA A 104 -12.49 4.79 -10.23
C ALA A 104 -11.15 5.19 -10.89
N ALA A 105 -10.02 5.02 -10.20
CA ALA A 105 -8.70 5.40 -10.69
C ALA A 105 -7.67 4.31 -10.43
N GLU A 106 -6.48 4.49 -11.03
CA GLU A 106 -5.31 3.66 -10.78
C GLU A 106 -4.19 4.56 -10.22
N PHE A 107 -3.41 4.02 -9.29
CA PHE A 107 -2.41 4.78 -8.55
C PHE A 107 -1.07 4.06 -8.61
N ALA A 108 -0.02 4.82 -8.88
CA ALA A 108 1.36 4.38 -8.84
C ALA A 108 2.22 5.59 -8.48
N GLY A 109 3.15 5.41 -7.54
CA GLY A 109 3.98 6.50 -7.07
C GLY A 109 4.80 6.09 -5.86
N GLU A 110 6.06 6.52 -5.88
CA GLU A 110 6.93 6.47 -4.71
C GLU A 110 6.58 7.62 -3.78
N LEU A 111 6.64 7.35 -2.48
CA LEU A 111 6.44 8.35 -1.44
C LEU A 111 7.78 8.70 -0.83
N SER A 112 8.02 9.99 -0.62
CA SER A 112 9.16 10.43 0.19
C SER A 112 8.77 10.46 1.67
N LEU A 113 9.74 10.69 2.56
CA LEU A 113 9.44 10.91 3.98
C LEU A 113 8.59 12.17 4.24
N ALA A 114 8.51 13.08 3.26
CA ALA A 114 7.73 14.32 3.32
C ALA A 114 6.46 14.28 2.45
N GLY A 115 6.10 13.11 1.91
CA GLY A 115 5.09 13.00 0.86
C GLY A 115 5.71 12.70 -0.49
#